data_AF-A0A235F8M3-F1
#
_entry.id   AF-A0A235F8M3-F1
#
_cell.length_a   1.000
_cell.length_b   1.000
_cell.length_c   1.000
_cell.angle_alpha   90.00
_cell.angle_beta   90.00
_cell.angle_gamma   90.00
#
_symmetry.space_group_name_H-M   'P 1'
#
loop_
_entity.id
_entity.type
_entity.pdbx_description
1 polymer ?
#
loop_
_entity_poly.entity_id
_entity_poly.type
_entity_poly.pdbx_seq_one_letter_code
_entity_poly.pdbx_strand_id
1 'polypeptide(L)'
;MKKPWMLFLLFCSLLLSSSGCAQKEAQGSSQMDYEATKKMLVDILKTEDGKKAMMEVLSDEKMKQQLLMDSDVIKKTIEEQMLTEKGKKFWTELFKDPKFAAAYAKSMKKEHEKLMKDLMKDPDYQAAVMKIMQNPKMGEKLLELVNSQPVRKEMKKVMLETFESPIVKAQISEMLKKAAHEEIDEAVSKKGGGGGGEEQKAQESSTTQ
;
A
#
# COMPACT_ATOMS: atom_id res chain seq x y z
N MET A 1 -47.01 -99.00 -46.09
CA MET A 1 -47.06 -98.22 -47.35
C MET A 1 -46.54 -96.81 -47.04
N LYS A 2 -45.24 -96.64 -46.74
CA LYS A 2 -44.15 -96.24 -47.65
C LYS A 2 -44.45 -94.95 -48.45
N LYS A 3 -43.79 -93.86 -48.03
CA LYS A 3 -43.38 -92.64 -48.78
C LYS A 3 -44.32 -91.39 -48.82
N PRO A 4 -44.51 -90.69 -47.68
CA PRO A 4 -44.72 -89.23 -47.69
C PRO A 4 -43.45 -88.45 -47.28
N TRP A 5 -42.53 -89.07 -46.54
CA TRP A 5 -41.31 -88.43 -46.03
C TRP A 5 -40.32 -88.02 -47.14
N MET A 6 -40.28 -88.79 -48.23
CA MET A 6 -39.35 -88.53 -49.35
C MET A 6 -39.80 -87.36 -50.25
N LEU A 7 -41.10 -87.03 -50.23
CA LEU A 7 -41.65 -85.88 -50.97
C LEU A 7 -41.46 -84.56 -50.20
N PHE A 8 -41.52 -84.61 -48.87
CA PHE A 8 -41.27 -83.45 -48.01
C PHE A 8 -39.79 -83.00 -48.04
N LEU A 9 -38.86 -83.96 -48.13
CA LEU A 9 -37.42 -83.69 -48.21
C LEU A 9 -37.00 -83.10 -49.57
N LEU A 10 -37.70 -83.45 -50.65
CA LEU A 10 -37.49 -82.89 -51.99
C LEU A 10 -38.08 -81.47 -52.12
N PHE A 11 -39.16 -81.17 -51.39
CA PHE A 11 -39.77 -79.83 -51.35
C PHE A 11 -38.95 -78.83 -50.51
N CYS A 12 -38.34 -79.28 -49.40
CA CYS A 12 -37.41 -78.46 -48.62
C CYS A 12 -36.10 -78.12 -49.38
N SER A 13 -35.63 -79.01 -50.26
CA SER A 13 -34.44 -78.74 -51.07
C SER A 13 -34.70 -77.72 -52.19
N LEU A 14 -35.95 -77.57 -52.64
CA LEU A 14 -36.32 -76.63 -53.70
C LEU A 14 -36.52 -75.20 -53.17
N LEU A 15 -36.86 -75.04 -51.88
CA LEU A 15 -37.03 -73.74 -51.22
C LEU A 15 -35.69 -73.09 -50.83
N LEU A 16 -34.59 -73.84 -50.73
CA LEU A 16 -33.26 -73.29 -50.42
C LEU A 16 -32.53 -72.69 -51.64
N SER A 17 -32.98 -72.97 -52.86
CA SER A 17 -32.32 -72.51 -54.09
C SER A 17 -32.85 -71.17 -54.65
N SER A 18 -33.87 -70.57 -54.02
CA SER A 18 -34.46 -69.29 -54.47
C SER A 18 -34.03 -68.06 -53.66
N SER A 19 -33.10 -68.19 -52.71
CA SER A 19 -32.44 -67.04 -52.06
C SER A 19 -31.05 -66.81 -52.65
N GLY A 20 -31.01 -66.60 -53.98
CA GLY A 20 -29.85 -66.07 -54.67
C GLY A 20 -30.01 -64.56 -54.86
N CYS A 21 -29.42 -63.76 -53.99
CA CYS A 21 -28.97 -62.41 -54.36
C CYS A 21 -27.79 -61.97 -53.48
N ALA A 22 -26.64 -61.83 -54.13
CA ALA A 22 -25.41 -61.15 -53.70
C ALA A 22 -24.68 -61.69 -52.45
N GLN A 23 -23.90 -62.77 -52.64
CA GLN A 23 -22.67 -62.99 -51.86
C GLN A 23 -21.50 -62.33 -52.59
N LYS A 24 -21.22 -61.07 -52.25
CA LYS A 24 -19.91 -60.45 -52.40
C LYS A 24 -19.72 -59.47 -51.24
N GLU A 25 -18.63 -59.68 -50.51
CA GLU A 25 -18.07 -58.81 -49.48
C GLU A 25 -18.70 -58.90 -48.08
N ALA A 26 -18.23 -59.88 -47.31
CA ALA A 26 -18.34 -59.88 -45.85
C ALA A 26 -17.10 -60.54 -45.22
N GLN A 27 -15.90 -60.04 -45.54
CA GLN A 27 -14.70 -60.29 -44.74
C GLN A 27 -13.58 -59.29 -45.12
N GLY A 28 -13.66 -58.06 -44.61
CA GLY A 28 -12.61 -57.04 -44.78
C GLY A 28 -13.04 -55.57 -44.75
N SER A 29 -14.34 -55.26 -44.79
CA SER A 29 -14.83 -53.87 -44.95
C SER A 29 -14.94 -53.06 -43.66
N SER A 30 -15.08 -53.67 -42.49
CA SER A 30 -15.36 -52.91 -41.25
C SER A 30 -14.23 -51.97 -40.81
N GLN A 31 -12.98 -52.24 -41.19
CA GLN A 31 -11.84 -51.41 -40.82
C GLN A 31 -11.50 -50.35 -41.89
N MET A 32 -11.77 -50.63 -43.17
CA MET A 32 -11.69 -49.61 -44.24
C MET A 32 -12.84 -48.60 -44.14
N ASP A 33 -14.04 -49.05 -43.79
CA ASP A 33 -15.20 -48.17 -43.59
C ASP A 33 -15.02 -47.28 -42.36
N TYR A 34 -14.34 -47.76 -41.31
CA TYR A 34 -14.08 -46.94 -40.13
C TYR A 34 -13.11 -45.79 -40.43
N GLU A 35 -12.01 -46.05 -41.12
CA GLU A 35 -11.05 -44.98 -41.50
C GLU A 35 -11.65 -44.03 -42.55
N ALA A 36 -12.43 -44.53 -43.50
CA ALA A 36 -13.17 -43.70 -44.45
C ALA A 36 -14.22 -42.82 -43.75
N THR A 37 -14.98 -43.39 -42.80
CA THR A 37 -15.98 -42.66 -42.00
C THR A 37 -15.32 -41.63 -41.10
N LYS A 38 -14.19 -41.97 -40.46
CA LYS A 38 -13.40 -41.04 -39.65
C LYS A 38 -12.88 -39.88 -40.48
N LYS A 39 -12.35 -40.15 -41.68
CA LYS A 39 -11.89 -39.11 -42.60
C LYS A 39 -13.04 -38.21 -43.05
N MET A 40 -14.19 -38.79 -43.40
CA MET A 40 -15.41 -38.04 -43.72
C MET A 40 -15.87 -37.16 -42.55
N LEU A 41 -15.88 -37.67 -41.31
CA LEU A 41 -16.24 -36.88 -40.13
C LEU A 41 -15.25 -35.73 -39.87
N VAL A 42 -13.95 -35.98 -40.01
CA VAL A 42 -12.92 -34.95 -39.86
C VAL A 42 -13.05 -33.89 -40.95
N ASP A 43 -13.38 -34.28 -42.18
CA ASP A 43 -13.59 -33.36 -43.29
C ASP A 43 -14.85 -32.52 -43.08
N ILE A 44 -15.96 -33.12 -42.58
CA ILE A 44 -17.19 -32.40 -42.18
C ILE A 44 -16.91 -31.39 -41.06
N LEU A 45 -16.10 -31.74 -40.05
CA LEU A 45 -15.72 -30.79 -39.00
C LEU A 45 -14.86 -29.63 -39.52
N LYS A 46 -14.10 -29.86 -40.60
CA LYS A 46 -13.25 -28.84 -41.23
C LYS A 46 -13.99 -27.98 -42.26
N THR A 47 -15.16 -28.41 -42.76
CA THR A 47 -15.94 -27.61 -43.69
C THR A 47 -16.47 -26.34 -43.03
N GLU A 48 -16.84 -25.36 -43.86
CA GLU A 48 -17.41 -24.11 -43.38
C GLU A 48 -18.72 -24.32 -42.61
N ASP A 49 -19.51 -25.32 -42.98
CA ASP A 49 -20.74 -25.66 -42.26
C ASP A 49 -20.45 -26.31 -40.91
N GLY A 50 -19.43 -27.18 -40.81
CA GLY A 50 -18.95 -27.72 -39.53
C GLY A 50 -18.45 -26.62 -38.59
N LYS A 51 -17.64 -25.69 -39.10
CA LYS A 51 -17.18 -24.52 -38.32
C LYS A 51 -18.34 -23.63 -37.88
N LYS A 52 -19.31 -23.35 -38.76
CA LYS A 52 -20.50 -22.55 -38.42
C LYS A 52 -21.36 -23.22 -37.35
N ALA A 53 -21.62 -24.51 -37.48
CA ALA A 53 -22.38 -25.27 -36.49
C ALA A 53 -21.66 -25.28 -35.13
N MET A 54 -20.34 -25.43 -35.11
CA MET A 54 -19.56 -25.30 -33.87
C MET A 54 -19.59 -23.87 -33.30
N MET A 55 -19.51 -22.83 -34.14
CA MET A 55 -19.64 -21.44 -33.71
C MET A 55 -21.03 -21.14 -33.14
N GLU A 56 -22.08 -21.73 -33.70
CA GLU A 56 -23.46 -21.58 -33.22
C GLU A 56 -23.64 -22.24 -31.84
N VAL A 57 -23.13 -23.46 -31.68
CA VAL A 57 -23.12 -24.16 -30.37
C VAL A 57 -22.26 -23.43 -29.34
N LEU A 58 -21.08 -22.92 -29.72
CA LEU A 58 -20.25 -22.09 -28.85
C LEU A 58 -20.84 -20.70 -28.61
N SER A 59 -21.80 -20.26 -29.42
CA SER A 59 -22.49 -18.99 -29.24
C SER A 59 -23.64 -19.09 -28.25
N ASP A 60 -24.13 -20.30 -27.98
CA ASP A 60 -25.12 -20.58 -26.94
C ASP A 60 -24.60 -20.17 -25.55
N GLU A 61 -25.44 -19.46 -24.80
CA GLU A 61 -25.07 -18.92 -23.48
C GLU A 61 -24.66 -20.00 -22.47
N LYS A 62 -25.32 -21.17 -22.50
CA LYS A 62 -24.99 -22.26 -21.57
C LYS A 62 -23.64 -22.87 -21.91
N MET A 63 -23.33 -23.01 -23.20
CA MET A 63 -22.02 -23.50 -23.66
C MET A 63 -20.90 -22.50 -23.37
N LYS A 64 -21.14 -21.20 -23.58
CA LYS A 64 -20.20 -20.14 -23.18
C LYS A 64 -19.92 -20.18 -21.69
N GLN A 65 -20.96 -20.29 -20.87
CA GLN A 65 -20.79 -20.37 -19.41
C GLN A 65 -19.97 -21.60 -19.01
N GLN A 66 -20.25 -22.78 -19.58
CA GLN A 66 -19.49 -24.00 -19.28
C GLN A 66 -18.01 -23.90 -19.69
N LEU A 67 -17.72 -23.27 -20.85
CA LEU A 67 -16.35 -23.06 -21.33
C LEU A 67 -15.60 -21.98 -20.52
N LEU A 68 -16.30 -20.92 -20.13
CA LEU A 68 -15.80 -19.86 -19.25
C LEU A 68 -15.71 -20.29 -17.77
N MET A 69 -16.15 -21.50 -17.44
CA MET A 69 -16.02 -22.07 -16.09
C MET A 69 -14.76 -22.93 -15.94
N ASP A 70 -13.92 -23.04 -16.98
CA ASP A 70 -12.58 -23.63 -16.86
C ASP A 70 -11.69 -22.70 -15.99
N SER A 71 -11.87 -22.84 -14.68
CA SER A 71 -11.42 -21.90 -13.67
C SER A 71 -9.92 -21.77 -13.62
N ASP A 72 -9.19 -22.83 -13.98
CA ASP A 72 -7.74 -22.87 -13.85
C ASP A 72 -7.05 -22.04 -14.92
N VAL A 73 -7.54 -22.10 -16.17
CA VAL A 73 -7.02 -21.26 -17.26
C VAL A 73 -7.35 -19.79 -17.02
N ILE A 74 -8.57 -19.49 -16.56
CA ILE A 74 -8.99 -18.10 -16.28
C ILE A 74 -8.23 -17.54 -15.08
N LYS A 75 -8.13 -18.30 -13.99
CA LYS A 75 -7.39 -17.90 -12.78
C LYS A 75 -5.92 -17.66 -13.13
N LYS A 76 -5.28 -18.59 -13.84
CA LYS A 76 -3.89 -18.44 -14.28
C LYS A 76 -3.71 -17.23 -15.20
N THR A 77 -4.64 -17.00 -16.12
CA THR A 77 -4.60 -15.84 -17.02
C THR A 77 -4.76 -14.53 -16.25
N ILE A 78 -5.68 -14.46 -15.28
CA ILE A 78 -5.86 -13.28 -14.43
C ILE A 78 -4.60 -13.05 -13.58
N GLU A 79 -4.10 -14.07 -12.91
CA GLU A 79 -2.87 -13.98 -12.11
C GLU A 79 -1.69 -13.51 -12.97
N GLU A 80 -1.49 -14.10 -14.15
CA GLU A 80 -0.43 -13.69 -15.07
C GLU A 80 -0.63 -12.25 -15.59
N GLN A 81 -1.83 -11.88 -16.04
CA GLN A 81 -2.04 -10.52 -16.55
C GLN A 81 -1.98 -9.46 -15.45
N MET A 82 -2.38 -9.79 -14.22
CA MET A 82 -2.40 -8.84 -13.11
C MET A 82 -1.06 -8.72 -12.38
N LEU A 83 -0.27 -9.81 -12.29
CA LEU A 83 1.02 -9.83 -11.59
C LEU A 83 2.21 -9.52 -12.51
N THR A 84 2.02 -9.54 -13.83
CA THR A 84 3.05 -9.13 -14.78
C THR A 84 3.25 -7.62 -14.81
N GLU A 85 4.34 -7.19 -15.43
CA GLU A 85 4.62 -5.77 -15.71
C GLU A 85 3.49 -5.09 -16.51
N LYS A 86 2.74 -5.84 -17.32
CA LYS A 86 1.54 -5.32 -18.01
C LYS A 86 0.44 -4.95 -17.02
N GLY A 87 0.16 -5.81 -16.03
CA GLY A 87 -0.79 -5.52 -14.95
C GLY A 87 -0.37 -4.33 -14.09
N LYS A 88 0.91 -4.25 -13.71
CA LYS A 88 1.44 -3.08 -12.99
C LYS A 88 1.26 -1.79 -13.78
N LYS A 89 1.56 -1.80 -15.08
CA LYS A 89 1.32 -0.65 -15.98
C LYS A 89 -0.17 -0.31 -16.07
N PHE A 90 -1.03 -1.31 -16.24
CA PHE A 90 -2.48 -1.13 -16.26
C PHE A 90 -2.98 -0.40 -15.01
N TRP A 91 -2.62 -0.89 -13.82
CA TRP A 91 -2.97 -0.23 -12.56
C TRP A 91 -2.39 1.16 -12.46
N THR A 92 -1.12 1.34 -12.83
CA THR A 92 -0.46 2.65 -12.79
C THR A 92 -1.18 3.68 -13.65
N GLU A 93 -1.58 3.32 -14.87
CA GLU A 93 -2.36 4.21 -15.74
C GLU A 93 -3.78 4.43 -15.21
N LEU A 94 -4.41 3.40 -14.67
CA LEU A 94 -5.78 3.49 -14.14
C LEU A 94 -5.85 4.39 -12.89
N PHE A 95 -4.83 4.34 -12.02
CA PHE A 95 -4.72 5.23 -10.85
C PHE A 95 -4.45 6.69 -11.22
N LYS A 96 -4.03 7.00 -12.46
CA LYS A 96 -3.95 8.38 -12.95
C LYS A 96 -5.31 8.96 -13.31
N ASP A 97 -6.33 8.12 -13.56
CA ASP A 97 -7.70 8.61 -13.77
C ASP A 97 -8.28 9.11 -12.44
N PRO A 98 -8.60 10.41 -12.31
CA PRO A 98 -9.16 10.96 -11.07
C PRO A 98 -10.50 10.33 -10.68
N LYS A 99 -11.32 9.90 -11.64
CA LYS A 99 -12.61 9.26 -11.34
C LYS A 99 -12.41 7.91 -10.69
N PHE A 100 -11.50 7.11 -11.26
CA PHE A 100 -11.13 5.81 -10.71
C PHE A 100 -10.47 5.97 -9.32
N ALA A 101 -9.46 6.83 -9.21
CA ALA A 101 -8.76 7.07 -7.95
C ALA A 101 -9.71 7.59 -6.86
N ALA A 102 -10.66 8.47 -7.19
CA ALA A 102 -11.66 8.95 -6.24
C ALA A 102 -12.64 7.86 -5.81
N ALA A 103 -13.11 7.02 -6.74
CA ALA A 103 -13.98 5.90 -6.40
C ALA A 103 -13.27 4.88 -5.50
N TYR A 104 -12.01 4.55 -5.82
CA TYR A 104 -11.16 3.68 -5.02
C TYR A 104 -10.86 4.26 -3.64
N ALA A 105 -10.49 5.54 -3.55
CA ALA A 105 -10.27 6.19 -2.26
C ALA A 105 -11.56 6.24 -1.40
N LYS A 106 -12.72 6.45 -2.03
CA LYS A 106 -14.02 6.43 -1.33
C LYS A 106 -14.36 5.05 -0.79
N SER A 107 -14.14 3.99 -1.56
CA SER A 107 -14.40 2.62 -1.09
C SER A 107 -13.49 2.24 0.07
N MET A 108 -12.23 2.70 0.05
CA MET A 108 -11.24 2.43 1.09
C MET A 108 -11.34 3.34 2.31
N LYS A 109 -12.15 4.41 2.28
CA LYS A 109 -12.17 5.46 3.31
C LYS A 109 -12.29 4.90 4.74
N LYS A 110 -13.22 3.96 4.96
CA LYS A 110 -13.51 3.43 6.30
C LYS A 110 -12.33 2.64 6.88
N GLU A 111 -11.78 1.72 6.09
CA GLU A 111 -10.63 0.91 6.52
C GLU A 111 -9.36 1.76 6.62
N HIS A 112 -9.18 2.73 5.73
CA HIS A 112 -8.07 3.66 5.79
C HIS A 112 -8.13 4.56 7.03
N GLU A 113 -9.31 5.07 7.40
CA GLU A 113 -9.49 5.84 8.64
C GLU A 113 -9.20 4.99 9.88
N LYS A 114 -9.68 3.73 9.89
CA LYS A 114 -9.39 2.80 10.97
C LYS A 114 -7.89 2.53 11.09
N LEU A 115 -7.23 2.22 9.97
CA LEU A 115 -5.78 2.03 9.93
C LEU A 115 -5.03 3.25 10.48
N MET A 116 -5.39 4.47 10.04
CA MET A 116 -4.76 5.69 10.53
C MET A 116 -4.97 5.89 12.04
N LYS A 117 -6.17 5.59 12.57
CA LYS A 117 -6.46 5.65 14.00
C LYS A 117 -5.68 4.63 14.82
N ASP A 118 -5.47 3.45 14.28
CA ASP A 118 -4.70 2.39 14.94
C ASP A 118 -3.20 2.70 14.87
N LEU A 119 -2.68 3.21 13.73
CA LEU A 119 -1.31 3.69 13.60
C LEU A 119 -1.01 4.87 14.54
N MET A 120 -1.96 5.76 14.83
CA MET A 120 -1.73 6.81 15.83
C MET A 120 -1.44 6.28 17.23
N LYS A 121 -1.78 5.03 17.54
CA LYS A 121 -1.45 4.38 18.81
C LYS A 121 -0.15 3.58 18.75
N ASP A 122 0.40 3.39 17.55
CA ASP A 122 1.63 2.66 17.32
C ASP A 122 2.86 3.54 17.65
N PRO A 123 3.82 3.07 18.47
CA PRO A 123 4.98 3.85 18.88
C PRO A 123 5.88 4.29 17.71
N ASP A 124 6.06 3.43 16.70
CA ASP A 124 6.95 3.74 15.57
C ASP A 124 6.32 4.82 14.68
N TYR A 125 5.01 4.72 14.44
CA TYR A 125 4.28 5.75 13.73
C TYR A 125 4.27 7.08 14.51
N GLN A 126 4.06 7.04 15.83
CA GLN A 126 4.17 8.24 16.68
C GLN A 126 5.56 8.88 16.59
N ALA A 127 6.64 8.08 16.60
CA ALA A 127 8.00 8.57 16.43
C ALA A 127 8.20 9.25 15.07
N ALA A 128 7.68 8.67 14.00
CA ALA A 128 7.70 9.28 12.67
C ALA A 128 6.93 10.61 12.64
N VAL A 129 5.76 10.68 13.26
CA VAL A 129 4.96 11.92 13.38
C VAL A 129 5.71 12.98 14.20
N MET A 130 6.34 12.61 15.32
CA MET A 130 7.15 13.53 16.11
C MET A 130 8.32 14.11 15.31
N LYS A 131 8.98 13.28 14.48
CA LYS A 131 10.03 13.75 13.57
C LYS A 131 9.50 14.77 12.54
N ILE A 132 8.27 14.59 12.06
CA ILE A 132 7.61 15.57 11.17
C ILE A 132 7.35 16.88 11.93
N MET A 133 6.90 16.82 13.19
CA MET A 133 6.65 18.00 14.02
C MET A 133 7.92 18.79 14.37
N GLN A 134 9.08 18.13 14.41
CA GLN A 134 10.38 18.77 14.62
C GLN A 134 10.91 19.54 13.39
N ASN A 135 10.14 19.62 12.30
CA ASN A 135 10.52 20.43 11.15
C ASN A 135 10.68 21.91 11.55
N PRO A 136 11.75 22.61 11.13
CA PRO A 136 11.98 24.03 11.44
C PRO A 136 10.79 24.94 11.15
N LYS A 137 10.03 24.69 10.07
CA LYS A 137 8.82 25.47 9.74
C LYS A 137 7.72 25.34 10.79
N MET A 138 7.61 24.17 11.42
CA MET A 138 6.68 23.99 12.55
C MET A 138 7.20 24.69 13.80
N GLY A 139 8.52 24.72 14.01
CA GLY A 139 9.14 25.53 15.06
C GLY A 139 8.82 27.02 14.93
N GLU A 140 8.90 27.58 13.72
CA GLU A 140 8.52 28.98 13.47
C GLU A 140 7.05 29.25 13.82
N LYS A 141 6.13 28.36 13.43
CA LYS A 141 4.70 28.49 13.78
C LYS A 141 4.44 28.33 15.27
N LEU A 142 5.20 27.47 15.95
CA LEU A 142 5.12 27.36 17.40
C LEU A 142 5.64 28.63 18.09
N LEU A 143 6.72 29.25 17.57
CA LEU A 143 7.23 30.52 18.08
C LEU A 143 6.25 31.68 17.85
N GLU A 144 5.57 31.74 16.71
CA GLU A 144 4.47 32.69 16.48
C GLU A 144 3.37 32.50 17.54
N LEU A 145 3.00 31.26 17.86
CA LEU A 145 1.99 30.95 18.86
C LEU A 145 2.44 31.33 20.28
N VAL A 146 3.70 31.05 20.67
CA VAL A 146 4.25 31.46 21.97
C VAL A 146 4.28 32.99 22.09
N ASN A 147 4.48 33.69 20.97
CA ASN A 147 4.43 35.15 20.93
C ASN A 147 3.01 35.73 20.88
N SER A 148 1.98 34.90 20.79
CA SER A 148 0.59 35.36 20.79
C SER A 148 0.19 36.00 22.12
N GLN A 149 -0.77 36.92 22.09
CA GLN A 149 -1.23 37.66 23.27
C GLN A 149 -1.71 36.74 24.42
N PRO A 150 -2.46 35.66 24.18
CA PRO A 150 -2.88 34.75 25.26
C PRO A 150 -1.71 34.09 25.97
N VAL A 151 -0.73 33.56 25.21
CA VAL A 151 0.45 32.90 25.80
C VAL A 151 1.34 33.91 26.51
N ARG A 152 1.51 35.11 25.95
CA ARG A 152 2.24 36.21 26.62
C ARG A 152 1.58 36.61 27.95
N LYS A 153 0.25 36.58 28.05
CA LYS A 153 -0.46 36.89 29.30
C LYS A 153 -0.16 35.85 30.38
N GLU A 154 -0.27 34.57 30.06
CA GLU A 154 0.09 33.50 30.99
C GLU A 154 1.59 33.53 31.34
N MET A 155 2.45 33.81 30.37
CA MET A 155 3.89 33.95 30.62
C MET A 155 4.21 35.14 31.55
N LYS A 156 3.51 36.27 31.40
CA LYS A 156 3.61 37.40 32.36
C LYS A 156 3.15 36.99 33.75
N LYS A 157 2.05 36.23 33.85
CA LYS A 157 1.53 35.75 35.13
C LYS A 157 2.54 34.84 35.83
N VAL A 158 3.07 33.84 35.13
CA VAL A 158 4.12 32.94 35.65
C VAL A 158 5.37 33.73 36.06
N MET A 159 5.75 34.76 35.29
CA MET A 159 6.89 35.62 35.62
C MET A 159 6.65 36.41 36.91
N LEU A 160 5.44 36.97 37.10
CA LEU A 160 5.07 37.67 38.33
C LEU A 160 5.05 36.70 39.53
N GLU A 161 4.45 35.51 39.38
CA GLU A 161 4.46 34.47 40.42
C GLU A 161 5.89 34.04 40.77
N THR A 162 6.79 33.96 39.76
CA THR A 162 8.20 33.65 39.97
C THR A 162 8.91 34.76 40.75
N PHE A 163 8.64 36.04 40.45
CA PHE A 163 9.16 37.16 41.24
C PHE A 163 8.60 37.20 42.66
N GLU A 164 7.39 36.67 42.86
CA GLU A 164 6.79 36.58 44.17
C GLU A 164 7.34 35.44 45.03
N SER A 165 8.04 34.48 44.41
CA SER A 165 8.68 33.35 45.08
C SER A 165 9.69 33.82 46.14
N PRO A 166 9.63 33.28 47.38
CA PRO A 166 10.56 33.64 48.45
C PRO A 166 12.04 33.48 48.07
N ILE A 167 12.36 32.45 47.27
CA ILE A 167 13.73 32.18 46.82
C ILE A 167 14.20 33.29 45.88
N VAL A 168 13.36 33.68 44.92
CA VAL A 168 13.70 34.72 43.94
C VAL A 168 13.75 36.09 44.62
N LYS A 169 12.82 36.40 45.52
CA LYS A 169 12.86 37.63 46.34
C LYS A 169 14.15 37.74 47.16
N ALA A 170 14.59 36.64 47.78
CA ALA A 170 15.84 36.61 48.53
C ALA A 170 17.04 36.86 47.62
N GLN A 171 17.11 36.20 46.45
CA GLN A 171 18.18 36.40 45.46
C GLN A 171 18.22 37.84 44.93
N ILE A 172 17.06 38.43 44.61
CA ILE A 172 16.97 39.84 44.18
C ILE A 172 17.43 40.76 45.30
N SER A 173 17.00 40.51 46.54
CA SER A 173 17.41 41.31 47.69
C SER A 173 18.92 41.23 47.94
N GLU A 174 19.52 40.06 47.76
CA GLU A 174 20.97 39.87 47.87
C GLU A 174 21.73 40.57 46.74
N MET A 175 21.24 40.48 45.49
CA MET A 175 21.81 41.21 44.36
C MET A 175 21.75 42.73 44.56
N LEU A 176 20.62 43.26 45.03
CA LEU A 176 20.47 44.70 45.31
C LEU A 176 21.43 45.16 46.41
N LYS A 177 21.62 44.33 47.46
CA LYS A 177 22.61 44.63 48.51
C LYS A 177 24.03 44.63 47.97
N LYS A 178 24.40 43.68 47.11
CA LYS A 178 25.73 43.63 46.48
C LYS A 178 25.97 44.83 45.57
N ALA A 179 25.02 45.15 44.69
CA ALA A 179 25.12 46.31 43.81
C ALA A 179 25.25 47.63 44.59
N ALA A 180 24.50 47.78 45.68
CA ALA A 180 24.64 48.95 46.55
C ALA A 180 26.00 49.02 47.26
N HIS A 181 26.57 47.88 47.67
CA HIS A 181 27.93 47.86 48.24
C HIS A 181 28.98 48.20 47.17
N GLU A 182 28.86 47.65 45.96
CA GLU A 182 29.76 47.94 44.83
C GLU A 182 29.70 49.43 44.42
N GLU A 183 28.52 50.04 44.36
CA GLU A 183 28.40 51.49 44.09
C GLU A 183 29.00 52.35 45.21
N ILE A 184 28.86 51.93 46.47
CA ILE A 184 29.47 52.63 47.61
C ILE A 184 30.99 52.48 47.58
N ASP A 185 31.51 51.28 47.30
CA ASP A 185 32.94 51.01 47.19
C ASP A 185 33.56 51.75 45.98
N GLU A 186 32.86 51.83 44.84
CA GLU A 186 33.27 52.65 43.70
C GLU A 186 33.22 54.16 44.03
N ALA A 187 32.20 54.62 44.76
CA ALA A 187 32.09 56.01 45.18
C ALA A 187 33.18 56.39 46.19
N VAL A 188 33.52 55.50 47.13
CA VAL A 188 34.61 55.67 48.10
C VAL A 188 35.97 55.62 47.41
N SER A 189 36.16 54.72 46.43
CA SER A 189 37.39 54.64 45.64
C SER A 189 37.58 55.84 44.70
N LYS A 190 36.50 56.49 44.23
CA LYS A 190 36.58 57.76 43.47
C LYS A 190 36.73 59.01 44.35
N LYS A 191 36.29 58.98 45.62
CA LYS A 191 36.43 60.12 46.55
C LYS A 191 37.72 60.08 47.39
N GLY A 192 38.42 58.95 47.46
CA GLY A 192 39.66 58.78 48.21
C GLY A 192 40.96 59.15 47.49
N GLY A 193 40.91 59.61 46.23
CA GLY A 193 42.09 59.87 45.41
C GLY A 193 42.62 61.33 45.40
N GLY A 194 42.15 62.20 46.29
CA GLY A 194 42.51 63.62 46.25
C GLY A 194 42.75 64.23 47.63
N GLY A 195 43.99 64.14 48.12
CA GLY A 195 44.48 65.03 49.18
C GLY A 195 45.37 64.35 50.21
N GLY A 196 46.66 64.69 50.20
CA GLY A 196 47.56 64.54 51.34
C GLY A 196 48.89 63.87 51.01
N GLY A 197 49.85 64.63 50.49
CA GLY A 197 51.20 64.14 50.21
C GLY A 197 52.22 65.26 50.04
N GLU A 198 52.26 66.22 50.97
CA GLU A 198 53.37 67.17 51.09
C GLU A 198 53.52 67.58 52.55
N GLU A 199 54.46 66.94 53.27
CA GLU A 199 55.43 67.61 54.14
C GLU A 199 56.35 66.60 54.85
N GLN A 200 57.60 67.04 55.06
CA GLN A 200 58.67 66.48 55.87
C GLN A 200 59.61 65.42 55.24
N LYS A 201 60.61 65.93 54.49
CA LYS A 201 61.98 65.45 54.65
C LYS A 201 63.00 66.53 54.27
N ALA A 202 63.39 67.36 55.25
CA ALA A 202 64.57 68.21 55.14
C ALA A 202 65.08 68.66 56.53
N GLN A 203 65.61 67.74 57.34
CA GLN A 203 66.72 68.07 58.25
C GLN A 203 67.32 66.78 58.83
N GLU A 204 68.46 66.34 58.28
CA GLU A 204 69.61 65.80 59.02
C GLU A 204 70.62 65.20 58.02
N SER A 205 71.50 66.07 57.55
CA SER A 205 72.83 65.67 57.09
C SER A 205 73.82 66.75 57.49
N SER A 206 74.25 66.71 58.74
CA SER A 206 75.63 67.05 59.12
C SER A 206 75.86 66.58 60.55
N THR A 207 76.77 65.61 60.71
CA THR A 207 77.81 65.50 61.75
C THR A 207 78.14 64.02 62.01
N THR A 208 79.21 63.57 61.33
CA THR A 208 80.31 62.77 61.90
C THR A 208 80.12 61.28 62.15
N GLN A 209 80.61 60.43 61.23
CA GLN A 209 81.94 59.80 61.30
C GLN A 209 82.26 59.05 60.01
#